data_AF-A0A371QZ16-F1
#
_entry.id   AF-A0A371QZ16-F1
#
_cell.length_a   1.000
_cell.length_b   1.000
_cell.length_c   1.000
_cell.angle_alpha   90.00
_cell.angle_beta   90.00
_cell.angle_gamma   90.00
#
_symmetry.space_group_name_H-M   'P 1'
#
loop_
_entity.id
_entity.type
_entity.pdbx_description
1 polymer ?
#
loop_
_entity_poly.entity_id
_entity_poly.type
_entity_poly.pdbx_seq_one_letter_code
_entity_poly.pdbx_strand_id
1 'polypeptide(L)'
;MDEMKFSVRKSDFDKFAERLGVSPEELLSALKAEVVKVGPGFRYVIDMENFFYFVLSKIFEKRRPAPREVSQEEFEDSLNKAIDRLAGISGYAKLVEVKEAVTQELGIGEEEFVKRLSELLQRKRGAYVLLEGGDAKIQIGAKKYGFIKRVEKRAVAEVVYY
;
A
#
# COMPACT_ATOMS: atom_id res chain seq x y z
N MET A 1 -20.20 28.32 -2.62
CA MET A 1 -18.82 28.20 -2.10
C MET A 1 -17.96 28.76 -3.21
N ASP A 2 -17.27 29.89 -3.00
CA ASP A 2 -16.52 30.52 -4.09
C ASP A 2 -15.40 29.57 -4.55
N GLU A 3 -15.38 29.24 -5.85
CA GLU A 3 -14.28 28.50 -6.46
C GLU A 3 -13.00 29.33 -6.32
N MET A 4 -12.13 28.94 -5.40
CA MET A 4 -10.88 29.65 -5.17
C MET A 4 -9.91 29.29 -6.29
N LYS A 5 -9.74 30.21 -7.24
CA LYS A 5 -8.83 30.04 -8.38
C LYS A 5 -7.58 30.89 -8.19
N PHE A 6 -6.45 30.38 -8.65
CA PHE A 6 -5.21 31.14 -8.71
C PHE A 6 -4.63 31.13 -10.13
N SER A 7 -3.88 32.18 -10.46
CA SER A 7 -3.30 32.37 -11.79
C SER A 7 -1.79 32.25 -11.74
N VAL A 8 -1.23 31.42 -12.62
CA VAL A 8 0.21 31.19 -12.75
C VAL A 8 0.67 31.56 -14.16
N ARG A 9 1.85 32.16 -14.27
CA ARG A 9 2.46 32.44 -15.57
C ARG A 9 2.90 31.14 -16.22
N LYS A 10 2.76 31.04 -17.55
CA LYS A 10 3.24 29.85 -18.29
C LYS A 10 4.68 29.46 -17.93
N SER A 11 5.60 30.42 -17.86
CA SER A 11 7.00 30.16 -17.53
C SER A 11 7.21 29.52 -16.15
N ASP A 12 6.39 29.90 -15.17
CA ASP A 12 6.51 29.38 -13.79
C ASP A 12 5.85 28.00 -13.68
N PHE A 13 4.76 27.80 -14.42
CA PHE A 13 4.09 26.51 -14.55
C PHE A 13 4.99 25.46 -15.22
N ASP A 14 5.66 25.82 -16.31
CA ASP A 14 6.57 24.93 -17.04
C ASP A 14 7.73 24.49 -16.12
N LYS A 15 8.32 25.43 -15.36
CA LYS A 15 9.35 25.12 -14.35
C LYS A 15 8.84 24.23 -13.23
N PHE A 16 7.58 24.39 -12.84
CA PHE A 16 6.96 23.55 -11.81
C PHE A 16 6.74 22.13 -12.33
N ALA A 17 6.26 21.97 -13.57
CA ALA A 17 6.13 20.66 -14.23
C ALA A 17 7.49 19.94 -14.33
N GLU A 18 8.54 20.66 -14.74
CA GLU A 18 9.90 20.13 -14.82
C GLU A 18 10.41 19.62 -13.46
N ARG A 19 10.20 20.39 -12.37
CA ARG A 19 10.55 19.96 -11.00
C ARG A 19 9.78 18.74 -10.51
N LEU A 20 8.59 18.51 -11.06
CA LEU A 20 7.77 17.35 -10.76
C LEU A 20 8.10 16.14 -11.65
N GLY A 21 8.93 16.32 -12.68
CA GLY A 21 9.28 15.27 -13.64
C GLY A 21 8.12 14.87 -14.56
N VAL A 22 7.16 15.78 -14.80
CA VAL A 22 6.00 15.57 -15.69
C VAL A 22 6.03 16.60 -16.82
N SER A 23 5.37 16.30 -17.94
CA SER A 23 5.25 17.30 -19.00
C SER A 23 4.27 18.42 -18.61
N PRO A 24 4.47 19.66 -19.11
CA PRO A 24 3.51 20.74 -18.85
C PRO A 24 2.09 20.42 -19.32
N GLU A 25 1.95 19.69 -20.43
CA GLU A 25 0.65 19.27 -20.98
C GLU A 25 -0.05 18.26 -20.08
N GLU A 26 0.68 17.28 -19.55
CA GLU A 26 0.18 16.33 -18.55
C GLU A 26 -0.29 17.05 -17.29
N LEU A 27 0.49 18.02 -16.80
CA LEU A 27 0.14 18.78 -15.62
C LEU A 27 -1.09 19.67 -15.83
N LEU A 28 -1.22 20.30 -17.01
CA LEU A 28 -2.39 21.11 -17.36
C LEU A 28 -3.66 20.28 -17.38
N SER A 29 -3.59 19.10 -17.99
CA SER A 29 -4.71 18.15 -18.06
C SER A 29 -5.12 17.66 -16.68
N ALA A 30 -4.14 17.26 -15.85
CA ALA A 30 -4.37 16.78 -14.49
C ALA A 30 -5.01 17.84 -13.59
N LEU A 31 -4.62 19.10 -13.74
CA LEU A 31 -5.14 20.22 -12.96
C LEU A 31 -6.42 20.84 -13.54
N LYS A 32 -6.87 20.36 -14.72
CA LYS A 32 -7.98 20.96 -15.50
C LYS A 32 -7.82 22.47 -15.65
N ALA A 33 -6.58 22.91 -15.89
CA ALA A 33 -6.24 24.32 -15.89
C ALA A 33 -6.78 25.02 -17.14
N GLU A 34 -7.34 26.21 -16.96
CA GLU A 34 -7.82 27.04 -18.07
C GLU A 34 -6.68 27.92 -18.61
N VAL A 35 -6.56 28.00 -19.93
CA VAL A 35 -5.54 28.83 -20.59
C VAL A 35 -6.13 30.19 -20.93
N VAL A 36 -5.59 31.24 -20.31
CA VAL A 36 -6.02 32.62 -20.51
C VAL A 36 -4.90 33.41 -21.19
N LYS A 37 -5.21 34.00 -22.36
CA LYS A 37 -4.30 34.91 -23.05
C LYS A 37 -4.32 36.28 -22.35
N VAL A 38 -3.14 36.76 -21.96
CA VAL A 38 -2.98 38.07 -21.30
C VAL A 38 -1.89 38.84 -22.04
N GLY A 39 -2.31 39.78 -22.91
CA GLY A 39 -1.41 40.54 -23.77
C GLY A 39 -0.61 39.62 -24.72
N PRO A 40 0.73 39.77 -24.82
CA PRO A 40 1.56 38.88 -25.64
C PRO A 40 1.81 37.50 -25.00
N GLY A 41 1.36 37.25 -23.77
CA GLY A 41 1.64 36.03 -23.01
C GLY A 41 0.41 35.21 -22.64
N PHE A 42 0.65 34.10 -21.96
CA PHE A 42 -0.38 33.18 -21.45
C PHE A 42 -0.26 33.00 -19.94
N ARG A 43 -1.40 32.84 -19.29
CA ARG A 43 -1.53 32.42 -17.90
C ARG A 43 -2.43 31.20 -17.81
N TYR A 44 -2.16 30.38 -16.81
CA TYR A 44 -2.97 29.24 -16.45
C TYR A 44 -3.77 29.59 -15.21
N VAL A 45 -5.08 29.41 -15.27
CA VAL A 45 -6.00 29.55 -14.14
C VAL A 45 -6.28 28.16 -13.61
N ILE A 46 -5.96 27.95 -12.35
CA ILE A 46 -6.03 26.65 -11.70
C ILE A 46 -6.99 26.76 -10.54
N ASP A 47 -7.91 25.81 -10.47
CA ASP A 47 -8.79 25.63 -9.33
C ASP A 47 -8.02 25.02 -8.15
N MET A 48 -8.17 25.62 -6.97
CA MET A 48 -7.42 25.21 -5.77
C MET A 48 -7.77 23.80 -5.30
N GLU A 49 -9.02 23.35 -5.51
CA GLU A 49 -9.47 22.01 -5.16
C GLU A 49 -8.82 20.97 -6.08
N ASN A 50 -8.81 21.22 -7.39
CA ASN A 50 -8.09 20.36 -8.35
C ASN A 50 -6.59 20.30 -8.05
N PHE A 51 -5.97 21.43 -7.69
CA PHE A 51 -4.57 21.47 -7.27
C PHE A 51 -4.32 20.66 -6.01
N PHE A 52 -5.18 20.79 -5.00
CA PHE A 52 -5.05 20.05 -3.75
C PHE A 52 -5.15 18.53 -3.97
N TYR A 53 -6.12 18.08 -4.76
CA TYR A 53 -6.27 16.67 -5.10
C TYR A 53 -5.07 16.12 -5.89
N PHE A 54 -4.52 16.91 -6.81
CA PHE A 54 -3.29 16.54 -7.52
C PHE A 54 -2.09 16.42 -6.57
N VAL A 55 -1.93 17.35 -5.63
CA VAL A 55 -0.83 17.26 -4.65
C VAL A 55 -0.99 16.02 -3.76
N LEU A 56 -2.20 15.74 -3.30
CA LEU A 56 -2.48 14.53 -2.53
C LEU A 56 -2.14 13.27 -3.34
N SER A 57 -2.58 13.17 -4.60
CA SER A 57 -2.29 12.01 -5.44
C SER A 57 -0.78 11.78 -5.61
N LYS A 58 0.01 12.85 -5.80
CA LYS A 58 1.47 12.75 -5.89
C LYS A 58 2.15 12.36 -4.57
N ILE A 59 1.61 12.79 -3.44
CA ILE A 59 2.10 12.34 -2.11
C ILE A 59 1.81 10.84 -1.92
N PHE A 60 0.62 10.37 -2.32
CA PHE A 60 0.26 8.95 -2.25
C PHE A 60 1.05 8.09 -3.25
N GLU A 61 1.32 8.59 -4.45
CA GLU A 61 2.20 7.93 -5.43
C GLU A 61 3.63 7.81 -4.90
N LYS A 62 4.21 8.87 -4.33
CA LYS A 62 5.56 8.80 -3.72
C LYS A 62 5.66 7.84 -2.53
N ARG A 63 4.54 7.57 -1.85
CA ARG A 63 4.46 6.58 -0.76
C ARG A 63 4.33 5.14 -1.26
N ARG A 64 4.01 4.91 -2.54
CA ARG A 64 4.08 3.59 -3.14
C ARG A 64 5.51 3.39 -3.66
N PRO A 65 6.33 2.55 -3.03
CA PRO A 65 7.61 2.20 -3.64
C PRO A 65 7.35 1.54 -5.00
N ALA A 66 8.28 1.73 -5.94
CA ALA A 66 8.25 1.07 -7.23
C ALA A 66 8.04 -0.44 -7.04
N PRO A 67 7.36 -1.15 -7.96
CA PRO A 67 7.13 -2.58 -7.83
C PRO A 67 8.48 -3.30 -7.76
N ARG A 68 8.92 -3.60 -6.54
CA ARG A 68 10.04 -4.50 -6.29
C ARG A 68 9.47 -5.90 -6.44
N GLU A 69 10.13 -6.74 -7.23
CA GLU A 69 9.85 -8.17 -7.20
C GLU A 69 10.25 -8.69 -5.83
N VAL A 70 9.27 -8.82 -4.95
CA VAL A 70 9.44 -9.48 -3.66
C VAL A 70 9.51 -10.98 -3.94
N SER A 71 10.45 -11.70 -3.34
CA SER A 71 10.47 -13.17 -3.44
C SER A 71 9.44 -13.80 -2.49
N GLN A 72 9.09 -15.08 -2.70
CA GLN A 72 8.19 -15.76 -1.76
C GLN A 72 8.83 -15.93 -0.37
N GLU A 73 10.17 -16.06 -0.32
CA GLU A 73 10.95 -16.19 0.91
C GLU A 73 11.00 -14.88 1.68
N GLU A 74 11.27 -13.75 1.00
CA GLU A 74 11.23 -12.41 1.62
C GLU A 74 9.84 -12.10 2.21
N PHE A 75 8.77 -12.49 1.50
CA PHE A 75 7.41 -12.35 2.00
C PHE A 75 7.17 -13.18 3.26
N GLU A 76 7.59 -14.45 3.24
CA GLU A 76 7.44 -15.35 4.39
C GLU A 76 8.22 -14.87 5.60
N ASP A 77 9.44 -14.39 5.43
CA ASP A 77 10.28 -13.89 6.52
C ASP A 77 9.67 -12.65 7.17
N SER A 78 9.21 -11.68 6.36
CA SER A 78 8.51 -10.50 6.88
C SER A 78 7.19 -10.88 7.57
N LEU A 79 6.43 -11.81 6.99
CA LEU A 79 5.19 -12.31 7.60
C LEU A 79 5.46 -12.96 8.96
N ASN A 80 6.44 -13.86 9.04
CA ASN A 80 6.82 -14.54 10.27
C ASN A 80 7.26 -13.55 11.35
N LYS A 81 8.12 -12.60 10.98
CA LYS A 81 8.57 -11.53 11.87
C LYS A 81 7.41 -10.67 12.36
N ALA A 82 6.44 -10.34 11.49
CA ALA A 82 5.26 -9.57 11.87
C ALA A 82 4.35 -10.34 12.82
N ILE A 83 4.12 -11.63 12.56
CA ILE A 83 3.34 -12.51 13.46
C ILE A 83 4.01 -12.60 14.82
N ASP A 84 5.31 -12.92 14.87
CA ASP A 84 6.05 -13.11 16.12
C ASP A 84 6.07 -11.83 16.96
N ARG A 85 6.17 -10.66 16.31
CA ARG A 85 6.14 -9.35 16.98
C ARG A 85 4.75 -8.97 17.51
N LEU A 86 3.68 -9.31 16.78
CA LEU A 86 2.32 -8.85 17.06
C LEU A 86 1.45 -9.90 17.76
N ALA A 87 1.94 -11.13 17.91
CA ALA A 87 1.24 -12.18 18.59
C ALA A 87 1.06 -11.85 20.09
N GLY A 88 -0.18 -11.95 20.57
CA GLY A 88 -0.46 -11.91 21.99
C GLY A 88 -0.11 -13.22 22.70
N ILE A 89 -0.51 -13.36 23.97
CA ILE A 89 -0.25 -14.55 24.81
C ILE A 89 -0.79 -15.85 24.18
N SER A 90 -1.86 -15.78 23.39
CA SER A 90 -2.44 -16.92 22.67
C SER A 90 -1.62 -17.39 21.47
N GLY A 91 -0.63 -16.60 21.05
CA GLY A 91 0.15 -16.80 19.83
C GLY A 91 -0.57 -16.37 18.56
N TYR A 92 -1.78 -15.79 18.66
CA TYR A 92 -2.49 -15.21 17.52
C TYR A 92 -2.18 -13.71 17.41
N ALA A 93 -1.93 -13.27 16.18
CA ALA A 93 -1.82 -11.88 15.79
C ALA A 93 -3.04 -11.47 14.96
N LYS A 94 -3.46 -10.21 15.07
CA LYS A 94 -4.52 -9.65 14.21
C LYS A 94 -4.01 -9.55 12.79
N LEU A 95 -4.72 -10.17 11.86
CA LEU A 95 -4.28 -10.28 10.46
C LEU A 95 -4.22 -8.93 9.76
N VAL A 96 -5.06 -7.96 10.14
CA VAL A 96 -5.01 -6.59 9.59
C VAL A 96 -3.73 -5.87 9.99
N GLU A 97 -3.34 -5.94 11.25
CA GLU A 97 -2.10 -5.33 11.75
C GLU A 97 -0.86 -6.03 11.15
N VAL A 98 -0.92 -7.35 10.98
CA VAL A 98 0.12 -8.12 10.27
C VAL A 98 0.21 -7.70 8.80
N LYS A 99 -0.92 -7.58 8.10
CA LYS A 99 -0.96 -7.09 6.71
C LYS A 99 -0.28 -5.73 6.60
N GLU A 100 -0.68 -4.77 7.44
CA GLU A 100 -0.13 -3.41 7.42
C GLU A 100 1.38 -3.40 7.66
N ALA A 101 1.87 -4.20 8.61
CA ALA A 101 3.30 -4.34 8.86
C ALA A 101 4.05 -4.87 7.63
N VAL A 102 3.55 -5.93 7.01
CA VAL A 102 4.19 -6.59 5.86
C VAL A 102 4.12 -5.71 4.60
N THR A 103 2.97 -5.07 4.33
CA THR A 103 2.83 -4.17 3.18
C THR A 103 3.71 -2.94 3.30
N GLN A 104 3.89 -2.40 4.51
CA GLN A 104 4.82 -1.30 4.76
C GLN A 104 6.29 -1.74 4.64
N GLU A 105 6.67 -2.89 5.19
CA GLU A 105 8.06 -3.38 5.16
C GLU A 105 8.50 -3.75 3.73
N LEU A 106 7.64 -4.43 2.98
CA LEU A 106 7.96 -4.92 1.64
C LEU A 106 7.53 -3.96 0.52
N GLY A 107 6.78 -2.91 0.83
CA GLY A 107 6.32 -1.95 -0.16
C GLY A 107 5.26 -2.51 -1.13
N ILE A 108 4.53 -3.55 -0.74
CA ILE A 108 3.54 -4.22 -1.59
C ILE A 108 2.11 -3.73 -1.31
N GLY A 109 1.23 -3.88 -2.30
CA GLY A 109 -0.19 -3.60 -2.15
C GLY A 109 -0.95 -4.72 -1.40
N GLU A 110 -2.19 -4.42 -1.01
CA GLU A 110 -3.07 -5.40 -0.34
C GLU A 110 -3.40 -6.61 -1.21
N GLU A 111 -3.66 -6.40 -2.51
CA GLU A 111 -3.94 -7.50 -3.44
C GLU A 111 -2.77 -8.48 -3.54
N GLU A 112 -1.54 -7.94 -3.63
CA GLU A 112 -0.32 -8.73 -3.70
C GLU A 112 -0.06 -9.48 -2.39
N PHE A 113 -0.34 -8.85 -1.23
CA PHE A 113 -0.30 -9.52 0.06
C PHE A 113 -1.26 -10.74 0.10
N VAL A 114 -2.52 -10.56 -0.30
CA VAL A 114 -3.52 -11.64 -0.29
C VAL A 114 -3.12 -12.77 -1.23
N LYS A 115 -2.61 -12.44 -2.41
CA LYS A 115 -2.11 -13.42 -3.38
C LYS A 115 -0.97 -14.24 -2.80
N ARG A 116 0.08 -13.59 -2.29
CA ARG A 116 1.26 -14.26 -1.71
C ARG A 116 0.95 -15.09 -0.47
N LEU A 117 0.06 -14.57 0.39
CA LEU A 117 -0.40 -15.32 1.55
C LEU A 117 -1.18 -16.57 1.12
N SER A 118 -2.04 -16.46 0.11
CA SER A 118 -2.77 -17.62 -0.43
C SER A 118 -1.82 -18.67 -0.99
N GLU A 119 -0.82 -18.26 -1.77
CA GLU A 119 0.22 -19.14 -2.31
C GLU A 119 1.04 -19.80 -1.19
N LEU A 120 1.41 -19.05 -0.15
CA LEU A 120 2.14 -19.56 1.00
C LEU A 120 1.35 -20.63 1.75
N LEU A 121 0.07 -20.39 2.02
CA LEU A 121 -0.81 -21.33 2.71
C LEU A 121 -1.02 -22.63 1.92
N GLN A 122 -1.03 -22.54 0.58
CA GLN A 122 -1.09 -23.71 -0.28
C GLN A 122 0.21 -24.51 -0.27
N ARG A 123 1.37 -23.83 -0.32
CA ARG A 123 2.70 -24.45 -0.31
C ARG A 123 3.08 -25.05 1.04
N LYS A 124 2.77 -24.35 2.14
CA LYS A 124 3.13 -24.71 3.52
C LYS A 124 1.91 -25.00 4.37
N ARG A 125 1.13 -26.02 3.96
CA ARG A 125 -0.07 -26.45 4.68
C ARG A 125 0.25 -26.79 6.14
N GLY A 126 -0.52 -26.22 7.06
CA GLY A 126 -0.38 -26.46 8.50
C GLY A 126 0.73 -25.67 9.19
N ALA A 127 1.55 -24.89 8.46
CA ALA A 127 2.52 -23.98 9.08
C ALA A 127 1.87 -22.72 9.67
N TYR A 128 0.67 -22.39 9.21
CA TYR A 128 -0.09 -21.22 9.64
C TYR A 128 -1.54 -21.60 9.92
N VAL A 129 -2.12 -21.01 10.96
CA VAL A 129 -3.54 -21.15 11.31
C VAL A 129 -4.22 -19.80 11.16
N LEU A 130 -5.34 -19.77 10.43
CA LEU A 130 -6.19 -18.60 10.28
C LEU A 130 -7.49 -18.79 11.06
N LEU A 131 -7.98 -17.71 11.68
CA LEU A 131 -9.27 -17.70 12.37
C LEU A 131 -10.20 -16.62 11.80
N GLU A 132 -11.48 -16.98 11.62
CA GLU A 132 -12.53 -16.11 11.08
C GLU A 132 -13.05 -15.06 12.10
N GLY A 133 -12.51 -15.03 13.33
CA GLY A 133 -12.95 -14.13 14.40
C GLY A 133 -12.41 -12.69 14.28
N GLY A 134 -12.92 -11.79 15.12
CA GLY A 134 -12.49 -10.38 15.20
C GLY A 134 -13.34 -9.42 14.36
N ASP A 135 -13.26 -8.13 14.69
CA ASP A 135 -14.06 -7.07 14.07
C ASP A 135 -13.57 -6.71 12.66
N ALA A 136 -12.25 -6.75 12.45
CA ALA A 136 -11.61 -6.45 11.18
C ALA A 136 -11.09 -7.74 10.52
N LYS A 137 -11.44 -7.97 9.25
CA LYS A 137 -11.12 -9.21 8.53
C LYS A 137 -10.58 -8.94 7.13
N ILE A 138 -9.71 -9.82 6.66
CA ILE A 138 -9.16 -9.83 5.31
C ILE A 138 -9.73 -11.04 4.56
N GLN A 139 -10.16 -10.81 3.33
CA GLN A 139 -10.64 -11.87 2.45
C GLN A 139 -9.46 -12.64 1.85
N ILE A 140 -9.42 -13.95 2.09
CA ILE A 140 -8.43 -14.87 1.52
C ILE A 140 -9.20 -15.99 0.84
N GLY A 141 -9.18 -16.00 -0.49
CA GLY A 141 -10.03 -16.87 -1.30
C GLY A 141 -11.52 -16.61 -1.02
N ALA A 142 -12.25 -17.66 -0.66
CA ALA A 142 -13.69 -17.61 -0.40
C ALA A 142 -14.07 -17.21 1.04
N LYS A 143 -13.09 -17.03 1.94
CA LYS A 143 -13.33 -16.83 3.38
C LYS A 143 -12.70 -15.54 3.89
N LYS A 144 -13.19 -15.04 5.03
CA LYS A 144 -12.67 -13.85 5.70
C LYS A 144 -12.06 -14.23 7.05
N TYR A 145 -10.83 -13.80 7.28
CA TYR A 145 -10.07 -14.13 8.48
C TYR A 145 -9.63 -12.85 9.20
N GLY A 146 -9.68 -12.84 10.53
CA GLY A 146 -9.22 -11.71 11.34
C GLY A 146 -7.95 -11.98 12.14
N PHE A 147 -7.54 -13.25 12.30
CA PHE A 147 -6.32 -13.60 13.00
C PHE A 147 -5.48 -14.64 12.27
N ILE A 148 -4.16 -14.59 12.52
CA ILE A 148 -3.17 -15.54 12.01
C ILE A 148 -2.23 -15.96 13.15
N LYS A 149 -1.77 -17.21 13.10
CA LYS A 149 -0.77 -17.78 14.01
C LYS A 149 0.21 -18.65 13.23
N ARG A 150 1.49 -18.58 13.58
CA ARG A 150 2.51 -19.53 13.11
C ARG A 150 2.50 -20.78 13.99
N VAL A 151 2.57 -21.95 13.37
CA VAL A 151 2.69 -23.24 14.05
C VAL A 151 4.16 -23.63 14.10
N GLU A 152 4.76 -23.59 15.29
CA GLU A 152 6.08 -24.17 15.49
C GLU A 152 5.94 -25.70 15.59
N LYS A 153 6.60 -26.43 14.68
CA LYS A 153 6.75 -27.87 14.84
C LYS A 153 7.61 -28.13 16.07
N ARG A 154 7.00 -28.39 17.23
CA ARG A 154 7.71 -29.04 18.33
C ARG A 154 8.05 -30.46 17.89
N ALA A 155 9.33 -30.82 17.92
CA ALA A 155 9.75 -32.21 17.85
C ALA A 155 9.05 -32.94 19.01
N VAL A 156 8.14 -33.85 18.68
CA VAL A 156 7.48 -34.68 19.70
C VAL A 156 8.57 -35.58 20.26
N ALA A 157 8.88 -35.44 21.55
CA ALA A 157 9.79 -36.35 22.23
C ALA A 157 9.20 -37.76 22.14
N GLU A 158 9.93 -38.68 21.49
CA GLU A 158 9.60 -40.11 21.55
C GLU A 158 9.66 -40.57 23.00
N VAL A 159 8.52 -41.05 23.51
CA VAL A 159 8.45 -41.71 24.81
C VAL A 159 9.04 -43.11 24.62
N VAL A 160 10.30 -43.29 25.02
CA VAL A 160 10.93 -44.61 25.13
C VAL A 160 10.34 -45.29 26.37
N TYR A 161 9.58 -46.37 26.16
CA TYR A 161 9.25 -47.31 27.23
C TYR A 161 10.44 -48.25 27.43
N TYR A 162 10.99 -48.29 28.65
CA TYR A 162 11.96 -49.29 29.10
C TYR A 162 11.25 -50.57 29.54
#